data_AF-A0A7X3VEY1-F1
#
_entry.id   AF-A0A7X3VEY1-F1
#
_cell.length_a   1.000
_cell.length_b   1.000
_cell.length_c   1.000
_cell.angle_alpha   90.00
_cell.angle_beta   90.00
_cell.angle_gamma   90.00
#
_symmetry.space_group_name_H-M   'P 1'
#
loop_
_entity.id
_entity.type
_entity.pdbx_description
1 polymer ?
#
loop_
_entity_poly.entity_id
_entity_poly.type
_entity_poly.pdbx_seq_one_letter_code
_entity_poly.pdbx_strand_id
1 'polypeptide(L)'
;MVRRIAHTAHHRGQQTALLRMLDCRLHSTYGPTADTGGLMQNEAPVIYAYPDLDTLLESEASRGAKAPLPGPGDKPPTERPH
;
A
#
# COMPACT_ATOMS: atom_id res chain seq x y z
N MET A 1 3.51 -25.28 -0.13
CA MET A 1 2.78 -24.03 0.14
C MET A 1 3.64 -22.77 0.04
N VAL A 2 4.81 -22.71 0.70
CA VAL A 2 5.70 -21.52 0.71
C VAL A 2 6.06 -21.00 -0.69
N ARG A 3 6.48 -21.86 -1.63
CA ARG A 3 6.83 -21.47 -3.00
C ARG A 3 5.71 -20.70 -3.71
N ARG A 4 4.47 -21.15 -3.57
CA ARG A 4 3.30 -20.50 -4.19
C ARG A 4 3.07 -19.12 -3.62
N ILE A 5 3.10 -19.00 -2.28
CA ILE A 5 2.92 -17.72 -1.58
C ILE A 5 4.01 -16.73 -1.97
N ALA A 6 5.27 -17.15 -1.94
CA ALA A 6 6.41 -16.31 -2.30
C ALA A 6 6.35 -15.84 -3.76
N HIS A 7 5.97 -16.74 -4.68
CA HIS A 7 5.80 -16.39 -6.10
C HIS A 7 4.67 -15.37 -6.31
N THR A 8 3.53 -15.54 -5.66
CA THR A 8 2.43 -14.56 -5.69
C THR A 8 2.86 -13.22 -5.12
N ALA A 9 3.56 -13.20 -3.97
CA ALA A 9 4.06 -11.97 -3.36
C ALA A 9 5.07 -11.24 -4.26
N HIS A 10 5.97 -11.99 -4.90
CA HIS A 10 6.96 -11.46 -5.84
C HIS A 10 6.29 -10.74 -7.03
N HIS A 11 5.36 -11.41 -7.72
CA HIS A 11 4.65 -10.80 -8.85
C HIS A 11 3.72 -9.67 -8.43
N ARG A 12 3.11 -9.75 -7.25
CA ARG A 12 2.36 -8.62 -6.68
C ARG A 12 3.26 -7.39 -6.49
N GLY A 13 4.48 -7.58 -6.00
CA GLY A 13 5.46 -6.48 -5.90
C GLY A 13 5.76 -5.83 -7.25
N GLN A 14 5.97 -6.63 -8.30
CA GLN A 14 6.17 -6.11 -9.67
C GLN A 14 4.94 -5.33 -10.16
N GLN A 15 3.74 -5.86 -9.97
CA GLN A 15 2.50 -5.20 -10.35
C GLN A 15 2.29 -3.87 -9.59
N THR A 16 2.57 -3.83 -8.29
CA THR A 16 2.50 -2.61 -7.48
C THR A 16 3.44 -1.53 -8.02
N ALA A 17 4.67 -1.90 -8.42
CA ALA A 17 5.61 -0.95 -9.01
C ALA A 17 5.09 -0.37 -10.34
N LEU A 18 4.58 -1.23 -11.23
CA LEU A 18 4.02 -0.80 -12.52
C LEU A 18 2.82 0.12 -12.35
N LEU A 19 1.90 -0.19 -11.44
CA LEU A 19 0.73 0.65 -11.17
C LEU A 19 1.14 2.03 -10.64
N ARG A 20 2.16 2.12 -9.80
CA ARG A 20 2.69 3.42 -9.33
C ARG A 20 3.35 4.23 -10.43
N MET A 21 4.05 3.58 -11.38
CA MET A 21 4.57 4.26 -12.57
C MET A 21 3.45 4.84 -13.44
N LEU A 22 2.25 4.26 -13.38
CA LEU A 22 1.03 4.77 -14.01
C LEU A 22 0.23 5.73 -13.10
N ASP A 23 0.87 6.28 -12.05
CA ASP A 23 0.27 7.21 -11.08
C ASP A 23 -0.96 6.67 -10.33
N CYS A 24 -1.10 5.34 -10.23
CA CYS A 24 -2.15 4.73 -9.43
C CYS A 24 -1.80 4.78 -7.94
N ARG A 25 -2.68 5.37 -7.13
CA ARG A 25 -2.54 5.41 -5.66
C ARG A 25 -2.95 4.06 -5.06
N LEU A 26 -2.02 3.40 -4.38
CA LEU A 26 -2.22 2.08 -3.80
C LEU A 26 -1.96 2.08 -2.30
N HIS A 27 -2.83 1.41 -1.54
CA HIS A 27 -2.54 1.13 -0.14
C HIS A 27 -1.33 0.20 -0.04
N SER A 28 -0.56 0.37 1.03
CA SER A 28 0.54 -0.52 1.34
C SER A 28 0.05 -1.97 1.49
N THR A 29 0.78 -2.91 0.90
CA THR A 29 0.50 -4.35 0.99
C THR A 29 1.30 -5.04 2.11
N TYR A 30 2.42 -4.46 2.49
CA TYR A 30 3.40 -5.07 3.42
C TYR A 30 3.50 -4.33 4.75
N GLY A 31 2.68 -3.30 4.96
CA GLY A 31 2.79 -2.40 6.09
C GLY A 31 3.75 -1.24 5.80
N PRO A 32 3.86 -0.29 6.75
CA PRO A 32 4.30 1.06 6.46
C PRO A 32 5.80 1.21 6.17
N THR A 33 6.57 0.13 6.03
CA THR A 33 8.03 0.15 5.84
C THR A 33 8.45 -0.39 4.47
N ALA A 34 7.92 -1.52 4.01
CA ALA A 34 8.51 -2.23 2.87
C ALA A 34 8.13 -1.66 1.50
N ASP A 35 6.99 -0.99 1.36
CA ASP A 35 6.52 -0.46 0.08
C ASP A 35 6.10 1.01 0.14
N THR A 36 6.35 1.71 1.24
CA THR A 36 6.03 3.14 1.37
C THR A 36 7.22 4.05 1.08
N GLY A 37 8.42 3.50 0.86
CA GLY A 37 9.62 4.30 0.59
C GLY A 37 10.09 5.11 1.80
N GLY A 38 10.08 4.50 2.99
CA GLY A 38 10.62 5.12 4.21
C GLY A 38 9.69 6.12 4.89
N LEU A 39 8.40 6.20 4.55
CA LEU A 39 7.46 7.15 5.17
C LEU A 39 7.41 7.10 6.70
N MET A 40 7.69 5.95 7.31
CA MET A 40 7.78 5.83 8.77
C MET A 40 8.87 6.67 9.41
N GLN A 41 9.91 7.07 8.68
CA GLN A 41 10.93 8.01 9.18
C GLN A 41 10.33 9.40 9.50
N ASN A 42 9.18 9.72 8.90
CA ASN A 42 8.41 10.93 9.17
C ASN A 42 7.16 10.64 10.04
N GLU A 43 7.13 9.52 10.75
CA GLU A 43 6.00 9.13 11.63
C GLU A 43 4.64 9.09 10.90
N ALA A 44 4.64 8.73 9.61
CA ALA A 44 3.42 8.66 8.83
C ALA A 44 2.44 7.63 9.42
N PRO A 45 1.13 7.95 9.54
CA PRO A 45 0.15 7.03 10.09
C PRO A 45 -0.11 5.87 9.13
N VAL A 46 -0.49 4.72 9.69
CA VAL A 46 -1.00 3.59 8.90
C VAL A 46 -2.42 3.90 8.46
N ILE A 47 -2.67 3.86 7.15
CA ILE A 47 -3.99 4.05 6.56
C ILE A 47 -4.50 2.71 6.04
N TYR A 48 -5.41 2.09 6.79
CA TYR A 48 -6.10 0.89 6.35
C TYR A 48 -7.05 1.21 5.19
N ALA A 49 -7.17 0.27 4.25
CA ALA A 49 -8.08 0.41 3.11
C ALA A 49 -9.55 0.48 3.53
N TYR A 50 -9.88 -0.15 4.66
CA TYR A 50 -11.20 -0.17 5.28
C TYR A 50 -11.06 0.07 6.78
N PRO A 51 -12.01 0.78 7.41
CA PRO A 51 -11.95 1.13 8.83
C PRO A 51 -12.18 -0.09 9.74
N ASP A 52 -12.98 -1.06 9.30
CA ASP A 52 -13.37 -2.26 10.03
C ASP A 52 -13.71 -3.41 9.07
N LEU A 53 -13.95 -4.60 9.66
CA LEU A 53 -14.21 -5.82 8.92
C LEU A 53 -15.56 -5.79 8.17
N ASP A 54 -16.59 -5.21 8.77
CA ASP A 54 -17.92 -5.16 8.18
C ASP A 54 -17.89 -4.30 6.91
N THR A 55 -17.26 -3.12 7.00
CA THR A 55 -17.05 -2.21 5.86
C THR A 55 -16.22 -2.87 4.76
N LEU A 56 -15.21 -3.67 5.10
CA LEU A 56 -14.42 -4.44 4.13
C LEU A 56 -15.31 -5.40 3.35
N LEU A 57 -16.11 -6.21 4.06
CA LEU A 57 -16.94 -7.24 3.44
C LEU A 57 -18.01 -6.63 2.52
N GLU A 58 -18.67 -5.56 2.97
CA GLU A 58 -19.67 -4.84 2.18
C GLU A 58 -19.07 -4.16 0.94
N SER A 59 -17.90 -3.53 1.09
CA SER A 59 -17.24 -2.81 0.01
C SER A 59 -16.73 -3.76 -1.07
N GLU A 60 -16.06 -4.85 -0.69
CA GLU A 60 -15.52 -5.85 -1.64
C GLU A 60 -16.63 -6.63 -2.36
N ALA A 61 -17.81 -6.81 -1.75
CA ALA A 61 -18.97 -7.41 -2.41
C ALA A 61 -19.54 -6.56 -3.56
N SER A 62 -19.23 -5.27 -3.59
CA SER A 62 -19.68 -4.34 -4.63
C SER A 62 -18.56 -3.96 -5.59
N ARG A 63 -17.77 -2.93 -5.29
CA ARG A 63 -16.69 -2.40 -6.16
C ARG A 63 -15.38 -2.14 -5.44
N GLY A 64 -15.26 -2.46 -4.16
CA GLY A 64 -14.06 -2.25 -3.35
C GLY A 64 -13.76 -0.77 -3.15
N ALA A 65 -14.73 -0.01 -2.61
CA ALA A 65 -14.57 1.42 -2.32
C ALA A 65 -13.61 1.63 -1.13
N LYS A 66 -12.31 1.67 -1.41
CA LYS A 66 -11.26 1.87 -0.40
C LYS A 66 -11.18 3.32 0.05
N ALA A 67 -10.72 3.53 1.28
CA ALA A 67 -10.43 4.84 1.82
C ALA A 67 -9.46 5.62 0.89
N PRO A 68 -9.69 6.92 0.64
CA PRO A 68 -8.78 7.70 -0.19
C PRO A 68 -7.42 7.86 0.49
N LEU A 69 -6.36 7.75 -0.30
CA LEU A 69 -5.00 8.03 0.18
C LEU A 69 -4.67 9.52 0.06
N PRO A 70 -3.94 10.08 1.04
CA PRO A 70 -3.44 11.45 0.95
C PRO A 70 -2.52 11.60 -0.27
N GLY A 71 -2.39 12.84 -0.73
CA GLY A 71 -1.47 13.19 -1.80
C GLY A 71 0.00 13.07 -1.37
N PRO A 72 0.94 13.42 -2.26
CA PRO A 72 2.34 13.52 -1.90
C PRO A 72 2.54 14.54 -0.76
N GLY A 73 3.42 14.21 0.19
CA GLY A 73 3.83 15.15 1.24
C GLY A 73 4.95 16.08 0.79
N ASP A 74 5.38 16.98 1.69
CA ASP A 74 6.40 18.00 1.38
C ASP A 74 7.81 17.43 1.19
N LYS A 75 8.07 16.25 1.74
CA LYS A 75 9.37 15.56 1.67
C LYS A 75 9.30 14.40 0.67
N PRO A 76 10.36 14.18 -0.13
CA PRO A 76 10.43 13.01 -0.99
C PRO A 76 10.46 11.72 -0.15
N PRO A 77 9.84 10.62 -0.62
CA PRO A 77 9.98 9.32 0.03
C PRO A 77 11.43 8.82 -0.15
N THR A 78 12.13 8.59 0.96
CA THR A 78 13.50 8.07 0.98
C THR A 78 13.72 7.17 2.19
N GLU A 79 14.46 6.08 1.97
CA GLU A 79 14.96 5.23 3.05
C GLU A 79 16.37 5.66 3.53
N ARG A 80 17.01 6.60 2.81
CA ARG A 80 18.34 7.11 3.16
C ARG A 80 18.27 8.11 4.32
N PRO A 81 19.21 8.08 5.28
CA PRO A 81 19.33 9.12 6.29
C PRO A 81 19.53 10.50 5.65
N HIS A 82 18.97 11.52 6.30
CA HIS A 82 19.23 12.93 6.01
C HIS A 82 20.39 13.47 6.83
#